data_AF-A0A0F9Q6M3-F1
#
_entry.id   AF-A0A0F9Q6M3-F1
#
_cell.length_a   1.000
_cell.length_b   1.000
_cell.length_c   1.000
_cell.angle_alpha   90.00
_cell.angle_beta   90.00
_cell.angle_gamma   90.00
#
_symmetry.space_group_name_H-M   'P 1'
#
loop_
_entity.id
_entity.type
_entity.pdbx_description
1 polymer ?
#
loop_
_entity_poly.entity_id
_entity_poly.type
_entity_poly.pdbx_seq_one_letter_code
_entity_poly.pdbx_strand_id
1 'polypeptide(L)'
;MSQIASFQRCPRCGNENTADSFACNFCGFRLKIERIENVGFFKRYEAEWIKPYPFYLKILYLFINPGKGFWDINHKRSKAPGGLILLFSSLLYGVIGLAFFSHFDFVTVDPLSIASFIYNLSFFATFFMFGLTFQYIYFAILIWLFSKGANYAVGFSERLETRFGGLGETKEKYKEAEISPFSIYKGGTMLQLEASYKFKMMLCAFTPFLLINAIKALIVLIAFPTVDVPSVGTFDAIVLDQIFDSGSWAILDVIDAITIAVWVPILMTLAIRELSNSSTTRVLVPTIIIGVLVAILFYFLRPTLFG
;
A
#
# COMPACT_ATOMS: atom_id res chain seq x y z
N MET A 1 1.73 26.35 26.79
CA MET A 1 3.16 26.18 27.13
C MET A 1 3.94 26.09 25.83
N SER A 2 4.66 27.14 25.45
CA SER A 2 5.53 27.12 24.28
C SER A 2 6.77 26.28 24.60
N GLN A 3 6.86 25.07 24.06
CA GLN A 3 8.09 24.30 24.09
C GLN A 3 9.13 25.07 23.26
N ILE A 4 10.24 25.46 23.89
CA ILE A 4 11.42 25.94 23.17
C ILE A 4 11.84 24.78 22.26
N ALA A 5 11.62 24.94 20.95
CA ALA A 5 12.02 23.95 19.97
C ALA A 5 13.54 23.78 20.08
N SER A 6 13.98 22.63 20.60
CA SER A 6 15.39 22.28 20.57
C SER A 6 15.74 21.91 19.12
N PHE A 7 16.81 22.49 18.62
CA PHE A 7 17.31 22.24 17.26
C PHE A 7 18.60 21.42 17.33
N GLN A 8 18.78 20.53 16.35
CA GLN A 8 20.02 19.78 16.13
C GLN A 8 20.52 20.09 14.71
N ARG A 9 21.83 20.33 14.57
CA ARG A 9 22.45 20.52 13.26
C ARG A 9 22.81 19.18 12.64
N CYS A 10 22.46 19.01 11.37
CA CYS A 10 22.88 17.84 10.62
C CYS A 10 24.40 17.86 10.41
N PRO A 11 25.15 16.83 10.84
CA PRO A 11 26.61 16.82 10.69
C PRO A 11 27.04 16.70 9.23
N ARG A 12 26.15 16.26 8.33
CA ARG A 12 26.44 16.11 6.89
C ARG A 12 26.21 17.38 6.08
N CYS A 13 25.13 18.12 6.34
CA CYS A 13 24.74 19.28 5.52
C CYS A 13 24.62 20.60 6.29
N GLY A 14 24.91 20.62 7.59
CA GLY A 14 24.88 21.83 8.42
C GLY A 14 23.49 22.37 8.78
N ASN A 15 22.44 21.97 8.06
CA ASN A 15 21.08 22.48 8.27
C ASN A 15 20.53 22.08 9.64
N GLU A 16 19.75 23.01 10.22
CA GLU A 16 19.05 22.81 11.48
C GLU A 16 17.80 21.97 11.25
N ASN A 17 17.60 20.98 12.13
CA ASN A 17 16.44 20.12 12.15
C ASN A 17 15.85 20.15 13.56
N THR A 18 14.57 19.83 13.70
CA THR A 18 13.96 19.68 15.02
C THR A 18 14.67 18.56 15.78
N ALA A 19 14.80 18.69 17.10
CA ALA A 19 15.44 17.65 17.92
C ALA A 19 14.76 16.29 17.79
N ASP A 20 13.46 16.25 17.46
CA ASP A 20 12.70 15.02 17.27
C ASP A 20 12.81 14.42 15.85
N SER A 21 13.63 15.02 14.99
CA SER A 21 13.93 14.50 13.66
C SER A 21 14.88 13.30 13.75
N PHE A 22 14.52 12.20 13.07
CA PHE A 22 15.37 11.00 12.99
C PHE A 22 16.27 11.00 11.75
N ALA A 23 15.89 11.76 10.73
CA ALA A 23 16.69 12.02 9.55
C ALA A 23 16.61 13.51 9.22
N CYS A 24 17.65 14.03 8.59
CA CYS A 24 17.70 15.40 8.12
C CYS A 24 16.63 15.60 7.04
N ASN A 25 15.80 16.63 7.19
CA ASN A 25 14.74 16.96 6.23
C ASN A 25 15.31 17.36 4.86
N PHE A 26 16.54 17.85 4.84
CA PHE A 26 17.24 18.27 3.64
C PHE A 26 18.00 17.11 3.02
N CYS A 27 19.12 16.67 3.59
CA CYS A 27 19.97 15.66 2.93
C CYS A 27 19.57 14.21 3.20
N GLY A 28 18.54 13.93 4.00
CA GLY A 28 18.14 12.58 4.38
C GLY A 28 19.10 11.86 5.33
N PHE A 29 20.20 12.50 5.75
CA PHE A 29 21.18 11.92 6.66
C PHE A 29 20.57 11.56 8.01
N ARG A 30 20.91 10.39 8.55
CA ARG A 30 20.35 9.89 9.80
C ARG A 30 20.92 10.62 11.01
N LEU A 31 20.02 11.15 11.83
CA LEU A 31 20.35 11.88 13.06
C LEU A 31 20.25 10.99 14.29
N LYS A 32 19.34 10.01 14.29
CA LYS A 32 19.08 9.09 15.40
C LYS A 32 18.91 7.66 14.90
N ILE A 33 19.39 6.70 15.71
CA ILE A 33 19.35 5.26 15.42
C ILE A 33 18.43 4.60 16.44
N GLU A 34 17.36 3.95 15.97
CA GLU A 34 16.51 3.14 16.85
C GLU A 34 16.94 1.67 16.84
N ARG A 35 16.77 0.97 17.98
CA ARG A 35 17.07 -0.48 18.07
C ARG A 35 16.33 -1.31 17.02
N ILE A 36 15.08 -0.95 16.71
CA ILE A 36 14.26 -1.66 15.71
C ILE A 36 14.85 -1.56 14.30
N GLU A 37 15.62 -0.51 14.01
CA GLU A 37 16.25 -0.30 12.69
C GLU A 37 17.46 -1.22 12.47
N ASN A 38 17.85 -2.03 13.48
CA ASN A 38 18.80 -3.13 13.30
C ASN A 38 18.15 -4.37 12.67
N VAL A 39 16.82 -4.47 12.68
CA VAL A 39 16.08 -5.54 12.00
C VAL A 39 16.06 -5.24 10.50
N GLY A 40 16.37 -6.25 9.67
CA GLY A 40 16.59 -6.08 8.22
C GLY A 40 15.49 -5.30 7.49
N PHE A 41 14.22 -5.59 7.78
CA PHE A 41 13.06 -4.90 7.16
C PHE A 41 12.93 -3.42 7.53
N PHE A 42 13.36 -3.04 8.73
CA PHE A 42 13.25 -1.67 9.24
C PHE A 42 14.54 -0.87 9.08
N LYS A 43 15.61 -1.47 8.55
CA LYS A 43 16.86 -0.78 8.29
C LYS A 43 16.64 0.40 7.34
N ARG A 44 17.05 1.60 7.75
CA ARG A 44 17.03 2.78 6.87
C ARG A 44 18.06 2.60 5.78
N TYR A 45 17.66 2.92 4.56
CA TYR A 45 18.54 2.90 3.41
C TYR A 45 19.09 4.30 3.18
N GLU A 46 20.42 4.42 3.14
CA GLU A 46 21.13 5.67 2.91
C GLU A 46 22.13 5.45 1.79
N ALA A 47 21.84 5.98 0.61
CA ALA A 47 22.76 5.98 -0.52
C ALA A 47 22.68 7.33 -1.22
N GLU A 48 23.66 7.64 -2.06
CA GLU A 48 23.52 8.78 -2.96
C GLU A 48 22.44 8.48 -4.00
N TRP A 49 21.44 9.35 -4.05
CA TRP A 49 20.34 9.19 -5.01
C TRP A 49 20.76 9.76 -6.36
N ILE A 50 20.82 8.88 -7.37
CA ILE A 50 21.28 9.24 -8.72
C ILE A 50 20.09 9.37 -9.68
N LYS A 51 19.24 8.33 -9.74
CA LYS A 51 18.11 8.25 -10.66
C LYS A 51 17.01 7.37 -10.07
N PRO A 52 15.72 7.73 -10.23
CA PRO A 52 14.63 6.91 -9.74
C PRO A 52 14.59 5.58 -10.48
N TYR A 53 14.31 4.50 -9.77
CA TYR A 53 14.10 3.21 -10.40
C TYR A 53 12.85 3.24 -11.31
N PRO A 54 12.81 2.41 -12.37
CA PRO A 54 11.57 2.18 -13.11
C PRO A 54 10.51 1.52 -12.21
N PHE A 55 9.23 1.67 -12.57
CA PHE A 55 8.12 1.29 -11.71
C PHE A 55 8.15 -0.20 -11.29
N TYR A 56 8.55 -1.10 -12.18
CA TYR A 56 8.61 -2.54 -11.89
C TYR A 56 9.68 -2.89 -10.84
N LEU A 57 10.85 -2.24 -10.89
CA LEU A 57 11.88 -2.40 -9.86
C LEU A 57 11.42 -1.82 -8.53
N LYS A 58 10.68 -0.71 -8.53
CA LYS A 58 10.09 -0.16 -7.30
C LYS A 58 9.16 -1.17 -6.64
N ILE A 59 8.25 -1.80 -7.41
CA ILE A 59 7.33 -2.83 -6.90
C ILE A 59 8.12 -4.04 -6.37
N LEU A 60 9.12 -4.51 -7.11
CA LEU A 60 9.98 -5.62 -6.67
C LEU A 60 10.68 -5.32 -5.33
N TYR A 61 11.25 -4.11 -5.20
CA TYR A 61 11.90 -3.72 -3.95
C TYR A 61 10.92 -3.58 -2.79
N LEU A 62 9.65 -3.27 -3.01
CA LEU A 62 8.64 -3.28 -1.93
C LEU A 62 8.43 -4.68 -1.33
N PHE A 63 8.74 -5.76 -2.06
CA PHE A 63 8.74 -7.13 -1.53
C PHE A 63 10.08 -7.51 -0.89
N ILE A 64 11.19 -7.29 -1.61
CA ILE A 64 12.51 -7.82 -1.21
C ILE A 64 13.20 -6.93 -0.17
N ASN A 65 13.11 -5.60 -0.32
CA ASN A 65 13.74 -4.63 0.56
C ASN A 65 12.91 -3.35 0.62
N PRO A 66 11.82 -3.33 1.43
CA PRO A 66 10.87 -2.24 1.40
C PRO A 66 11.47 -0.92 1.88
N GLY A 67 12.47 -0.95 2.77
CA GLY A 67 13.22 0.25 3.16
C GLY A 67 13.85 0.96 1.95
N LYS A 68 14.52 0.21 1.06
CA LYS A 68 15.05 0.74 -0.20
C LYS A 68 13.95 1.20 -1.16
N GLY A 69 12.86 0.42 -1.25
CA GLY A 69 11.72 0.75 -2.12
C GLY A 69 11.05 2.07 -1.75
N PHE A 70 10.70 2.25 -0.47
CA PHE A 70 10.11 3.50 0.01
C PHE A 70 11.07 4.67 -0.02
N TRP A 71 12.37 4.44 0.23
CA TRP A 71 13.39 5.47 0.07
C TRP A 71 13.43 6.02 -1.36
N ASP A 72 13.48 5.16 -2.39
CA ASP A 72 13.50 5.62 -3.79
C ASP A 72 12.17 6.28 -4.21
N ILE A 73 11.03 5.74 -3.74
CA ILE A 73 9.71 6.35 -3.98
C ILE A 73 9.63 7.75 -3.36
N ASN A 74 10.21 7.95 -2.18
CA ASN A 74 10.20 9.23 -1.48
C ASN A 74 10.99 10.32 -2.22
N HIS A 75 12.02 9.97 -2.99
CA HIS A 75 12.79 10.94 -3.77
C HIS A 75 12.05 11.42 -5.02
N LYS A 76 11.09 10.63 -5.55
CA LYS A 76 10.24 11.01 -6.67
C LYS A 76 8.81 10.48 -6.50
N ARG A 77 8.06 11.14 -5.63
CA ARG A 77 6.72 10.76 -5.17
C ARG A 77 5.65 10.97 -6.23
N SER A 78 5.85 11.94 -7.12
CA SER A 78 4.99 12.16 -8.29
C SER A 78 4.85 10.89 -9.15
N LYS A 79 5.92 10.09 -9.23
CA LYS A 79 6.02 8.81 -9.95
C LYS A 79 5.98 7.59 -9.00
N ALA A 80 5.28 7.69 -7.87
CA ALA A 80 5.02 6.55 -7.01
C ALA A 80 4.08 5.54 -7.70
N PRO A 81 4.36 4.23 -7.65
CA PRO A 81 3.56 3.20 -8.33
C PRO A 81 2.23 2.89 -7.62
N GLY A 82 1.79 3.66 -6.63
CA GLY A 82 0.59 3.36 -5.84
C GLY A 82 -0.69 3.18 -6.67
N GLY A 83 -0.87 3.99 -7.71
CA GLY A 83 -2.01 3.81 -8.64
C GLY A 83 -1.91 2.55 -9.50
N LEU A 84 -0.68 2.14 -9.88
CA LEU A 84 -0.45 0.89 -10.60
C LEU A 84 -0.71 -0.32 -9.70
N ILE A 85 -0.37 -0.23 -8.41
CA ILE A 85 -0.65 -1.29 -7.44
C ILE A 85 -2.16 -1.49 -7.29
N LEU A 86 -2.94 -0.40 -7.18
CA LEU A 86 -4.40 -0.49 -7.19
C LEU A 86 -4.90 -1.16 -8.48
N LEU A 87 -4.43 -0.71 -9.64
CA LEU A 87 -4.86 -1.26 -10.94
C LEU A 87 -4.52 -2.75 -11.07
N PHE A 88 -3.29 -3.16 -10.78
CA PHE A 88 -2.87 -4.56 -10.87
C PHE A 88 -3.60 -5.43 -9.84
N SER A 89 -3.85 -4.91 -8.64
CA SER A 89 -4.65 -5.60 -7.63
C SER A 89 -6.09 -5.77 -8.10
N SER A 90 -6.63 -4.81 -8.85
CA SER A 90 -7.99 -4.88 -9.42
C SER A 90 -8.06 -5.87 -10.59
N LEU A 91 -7.02 -5.91 -11.45
CA LEU A 91 -6.90 -6.93 -12.50
C LEU A 91 -6.90 -8.34 -11.91
N LEU A 92 -6.21 -8.55 -10.79
CA LEU A 92 -6.22 -9.85 -10.10
C LEU A 92 -7.60 -10.20 -9.54
N TYR A 93 -8.43 -9.24 -9.16
CA TYR A 93 -9.84 -9.52 -8.82
C TYR A 93 -10.63 -10.01 -10.03
N GLY A 94 -10.40 -9.44 -11.21
CA GLY A 94 -10.94 -9.98 -12.47
C GLY A 94 -10.50 -11.43 -12.71
N VAL A 95 -9.22 -11.75 -12.49
CA VAL A 95 -8.68 -13.12 -12.61
C VAL A 95 -9.31 -14.05 -11.56
N ILE A 96 -9.51 -13.60 -10.32
CA ILE A 96 -10.25 -14.36 -9.29
C ILE A 96 -11.67 -14.64 -9.77
N GLY A 97 -12.35 -13.64 -10.36
CA GLY A 97 -13.70 -13.82 -10.92
C GLY A 97 -13.74 -14.85 -12.05
N LEU A 98 -12.72 -14.87 -12.92
CA LEU A 98 -12.59 -15.90 -13.96
C LEU A 98 -12.32 -17.29 -13.36
N ALA A 99 -11.43 -17.38 -12.38
CA ALA A 99 -11.13 -18.64 -11.70
C ALA A 99 -12.35 -19.17 -10.92
N PHE A 100 -13.19 -18.28 -10.41
CA PHE A 100 -14.47 -18.64 -9.81
C PHE A 100 -15.45 -19.12 -10.88
N PHE A 101 -15.56 -18.39 -11.99
CA PHE A 101 -16.46 -18.73 -13.08
C PHE A 101 -16.11 -20.04 -13.78
N SER A 102 -14.83 -20.45 -13.81
CA SER A 102 -14.41 -21.73 -14.40
C SER A 102 -14.96 -22.96 -13.69
N HIS A 103 -15.53 -22.82 -12.50
CA HIS A 103 -16.19 -23.92 -11.78
C HIS A 103 -17.64 -24.12 -12.19
N PHE A 104 -18.21 -23.26 -13.03
CA PHE A 104 -19.55 -23.45 -13.57
C PHE A 104 -19.44 -24.10 -14.95
N ASP A 105 -19.87 -25.37 -15.06
CA ASP A 105 -19.91 -26.07 -16.34
C ASP A 105 -21.29 -25.89 -17.00
N PHE A 106 -21.33 -25.15 -18.11
CA PHE A 106 -22.56 -24.91 -18.85
C PHE A 106 -22.74 -25.98 -19.92
N VAL A 107 -23.53 -27.01 -19.59
CA VAL A 107 -23.78 -28.19 -20.45
C VAL A 107 -24.23 -27.83 -21.88
N THR A 108 -24.89 -26.68 -22.05
CA THR A 108 -25.45 -26.23 -23.33
C THR A 108 -24.53 -25.33 -24.16
N VAL A 109 -23.35 -24.94 -23.66
CA VAL A 109 -22.45 -23.98 -24.34
C VAL A 109 -21.14 -24.67 -24.67
N ASP A 110 -20.78 -24.70 -25.95
CA ASP A 110 -19.45 -25.19 -26.37
C ASP A 110 -18.35 -24.31 -25.74
N PRO A 111 -17.39 -24.90 -24.98
CA PRO A 111 -16.32 -24.17 -24.31
C PRO A 111 -15.49 -23.27 -25.24
N LEU A 112 -15.34 -23.65 -26.52
CA LEU A 112 -14.53 -22.94 -27.51
C LEU A 112 -15.35 -21.96 -28.37
N SER A 113 -16.62 -21.72 -28.03
CA SER A 113 -17.47 -20.77 -28.75
C SER A 113 -17.13 -19.30 -28.46
N ILE A 114 -17.44 -18.42 -29.42
CA ILE A 114 -17.37 -16.97 -29.23
C ILE A 114 -18.28 -16.52 -28.07
N ALA A 115 -19.42 -17.20 -27.88
CA ALA A 115 -20.33 -16.94 -26.77
C ALA A 115 -19.65 -17.19 -25.41
N SER A 116 -18.95 -18.31 -25.24
CA SER A 116 -18.14 -18.61 -24.05
C SER A 116 -17.09 -17.53 -23.78
N PHE A 117 -16.39 -17.05 -24.81
CA PHE A 117 -15.42 -15.96 -24.66
C PHE A 117 -16.08 -14.66 -24.18
N ILE A 118 -17.23 -14.28 -24.72
CA ILE A 118 -17.97 -13.07 -24.32
C ILE A 118 -18.45 -13.18 -22.86
N TYR A 119 -18.95 -14.34 -22.45
CA TYR A 119 -19.36 -14.57 -21.05
C TYR A 119 -18.16 -14.44 -20.10
N ASN A 120 -17.06 -15.12 -20.39
CA ASN A 120 -15.83 -15.02 -19.60
C ASN A 120 -15.34 -13.57 -19.49
N LEU A 121 -15.30 -12.84 -20.62
CA LEU A 121 -14.89 -11.43 -20.63
C LEU A 121 -15.84 -10.55 -19.81
N SER A 122 -17.15 -10.80 -19.86
CA SER A 122 -18.15 -10.07 -19.07
C SER A 122 -18.00 -10.31 -17.56
N PHE A 123 -17.78 -11.56 -17.15
CA PHE A 123 -17.49 -11.92 -15.76
C PHE A 123 -16.18 -11.27 -15.29
N PHE A 124 -15.11 -11.37 -16.09
CA PHE A 124 -13.84 -10.68 -15.81
C PHE A 124 -14.03 -9.18 -15.62
N ALA A 125 -14.73 -8.52 -16.55
CA ALA A 125 -14.94 -7.08 -16.51
C ALA A 125 -15.76 -6.67 -15.28
N THR A 126 -16.79 -7.43 -14.93
CA THR A 126 -17.62 -7.18 -13.75
C THR A 126 -16.81 -7.29 -12.46
N PHE A 127 -16.05 -8.38 -12.29
CA PHE A 127 -15.18 -8.56 -11.13
C PHE A 127 -14.02 -7.57 -11.08
N PHE A 128 -13.47 -7.18 -12.24
CA PHE A 128 -12.46 -6.14 -12.34
C PHE A 128 -13.00 -4.78 -11.87
N MET A 129 -14.18 -4.37 -12.34
CA MET A 129 -14.81 -3.10 -11.95
C MET A 129 -15.22 -3.11 -10.48
N PHE A 130 -15.80 -4.21 -10.01
CA PHE A 130 -16.09 -4.40 -8.59
C PHE A 130 -14.81 -4.30 -7.75
N GLY A 131 -13.76 -5.03 -8.14
CA GLY A 131 -12.46 -5.02 -7.48
C GLY A 131 -11.83 -3.64 -7.45
N LEU A 132 -11.92 -2.89 -8.54
CA LEU A 132 -11.40 -1.52 -8.64
C LEU A 132 -12.10 -0.58 -7.65
N THR A 133 -13.43 -0.57 -7.65
CA THR A 133 -14.20 0.28 -6.73
C THR A 133 -14.01 -0.15 -5.28
N PHE A 134 -14.10 -1.46 -5.00
CA PHE A 134 -13.91 -2.02 -3.67
C PHE A 134 -12.53 -1.70 -3.10
N GLN A 135 -11.45 -2.01 -3.85
CA GLN A 135 -10.09 -1.77 -3.40
C GLN A 135 -9.79 -0.28 -3.25
N TYR A 136 -10.31 0.57 -4.14
CA TYR A 136 -10.13 2.01 -4.02
C TYR A 136 -10.71 2.54 -2.71
N ILE A 137 -11.98 2.21 -2.42
CA ILE A 137 -12.67 2.61 -1.19
C ILE A 137 -11.95 2.03 0.02
N TYR A 138 -11.65 0.73 -0.02
CA TYR A 138 -11.02 0.01 1.08
C TYR A 138 -9.64 0.60 1.41
N PHE A 139 -8.76 0.75 0.42
CA PHE A 139 -7.43 1.33 0.62
C PHE A 139 -7.52 2.79 1.08
N ALA A 140 -8.49 3.56 0.58
CA ALA A 140 -8.69 4.94 1.04
C ALA A 140 -9.07 5.01 2.52
N ILE A 141 -9.99 4.16 2.98
CA ILE A 141 -10.39 4.07 4.40
C ILE A 141 -9.21 3.66 5.26
N LEU A 142 -8.44 2.64 4.85
CA LEU A 142 -7.25 2.21 5.58
C LEU A 142 -6.18 3.30 5.66
N ILE A 143 -5.89 3.98 4.55
CA ILE A 143 -4.95 5.11 4.54
C ILE A 143 -5.41 6.19 5.51
N TRP A 144 -6.71 6.47 5.56
CA TRP A 144 -7.29 7.43 6.49
C TRP A 144 -7.10 7.00 7.95
N LEU A 145 -7.42 5.74 8.29
CA LEU A 145 -7.24 5.19 9.64
C LEU A 145 -5.76 5.22 10.07
N PHE A 146 -4.85 4.70 9.25
CA PHE A 146 -3.42 4.71 9.54
C PHE A 146 -2.86 6.14 9.66
N SER A 147 -3.35 7.06 8.84
CA SER A 147 -3.00 8.48 8.96
C SER A 147 -3.44 9.07 10.29
N LYS A 148 -4.63 8.74 10.79
CA LYS A 148 -5.13 9.19 12.09
C LYS A 148 -4.29 8.61 13.23
N GLY A 149 -3.96 7.32 13.17
CA GLY A 149 -3.06 6.67 14.13
C GLY A 149 -1.67 7.31 14.17
N ALA A 150 -1.10 7.60 13.00
CA ALA A 150 0.20 8.28 12.92
C ALA A 150 0.14 9.75 13.35
N ASN A 151 -0.98 10.45 13.11
CA ASN A 151 -1.18 11.80 13.64
C ASN A 151 -1.17 11.80 15.16
N TYR A 152 -1.86 10.85 15.79
CA TYR A 152 -1.87 10.72 17.24
C TYR A 152 -0.47 10.41 17.82
N ALA A 153 0.30 9.54 17.16
CA ALA A 153 1.59 9.10 17.70
C ALA A 153 2.78 10.03 17.41
N VAL A 154 2.80 10.69 16.24
CA VAL A 154 3.97 11.48 15.79
C VAL A 154 3.62 12.84 15.18
N GLY A 155 2.35 13.27 15.18
CA GLY A 155 1.97 14.54 14.54
C GLY A 155 2.17 14.50 13.03
N PHE A 156 1.84 13.38 12.38
CA PHE A 156 2.18 13.10 10.99
C PHE A 156 1.78 14.22 9.99
N SER A 157 0.59 14.80 10.09
CA SER A 157 0.12 15.91 9.25
C SER A 157 0.98 17.16 9.42
N GLU A 158 1.25 17.58 10.66
CA GLU A 158 2.08 18.75 10.95
C GLU A 158 3.52 18.54 10.45
N ARG A 159 4.07 17.33 10.63
CA ARG A 159 5.38 16.97 10.08
C ARG A 159 5.43 16.97 8.54
N LEU A 160 4.32 16.64 7.87
CA LEU A 160 4.24 16.71 6.42
C LEU A 160 4.17 18.15 5.93
N GLU A 161 3.36 18.98 6.58
CA GLU A 161 3.22 20.41 6.24
C GLU A 161 4.53 21.16 6.46
N THR A 162 5.19 20.95 7.60
CA THR A 162 6.51 21.55 7.88
C THR A 162 7.59 21.10 6.89
N ARG A 163 7.49 19.86 6.36
CA ARG A 163 8.51 19.32 5.44
C ARG A 163 8.28 19.70 3.98
N PHE A 164 7.04 19.79 3.54
CA PHE A 164 6.69 19.94 2.12
C PHE A 164 5.88 21.21 1.80
N GLY A 165 5.57 22.03 2.80
CA GLY A 165 4.65 23.17 2.67
C GLY A 165 3.19 22.73 2.70
N GLY A 166 2.29 23.64 3.10
CA GLY A 166 0.85 23.42 3.04
C GLY A 166 0.36 23.24 1.60
N LEU A 167 -0.63 22.37 1.39
CA LEU A 167 -1.35 22.25 0.11
C LEU A 167 -2.12 23.54 -0.17
N GLY A 168 -1.47 24.54 -0.77
CA GLY A 168 -2.09 25.82 -1.12
C GLY A 168 -1.16 27.02 -1.10
N GLU A 169 0.00 26.94 -0.45
CA GLU A 169 1.00 27.98 -0.58
C GLU A 169 1.70 27.84 -1.93
N THR A 170 1.49 28.88 -2.74
CA THR A 170 2.12 29.12 -4.02
C THR A 170 3.54 28.59 -4.01
N LYS A 171 3.89 27.78 -5.02
CA LYS A 171 5.26 27.47 -5.35
C LYS A 171 6.03 28.78 -5.45
N GLU A 172 6.68 29.20 -4.38
CA GLU A 172 7.95 29.86 -4.54
C GLU A 172 8.80 28.82 -5.25
N LYS A 173 8.88 28.95 -6.58
CA LYS A 173 10.03 28.42 -7.30
C LYS A 173 11.20 29.04 -6.57
N TYR A 174 11.80 28.31 -5.62
CA TYR A 174 13.09 28.68 -5.06
C TYR A 174 13.95 29.03 -6.26
N LYS A 175 14.22 30.32 -6.45
CA LYS A 175 15.15 30.75 -7.48
C LYS A 175 16.45 30.07 -7.10
N GLU A 176 17.12 29.43 -8.06
CA GLU A 176 18.41 28.78 -7.82
C GLU A 176 19.42 29.73 -7.13
N ALA A 177 19.18 31.04 -7.18
CA ALA A 177 19.89 32.10 -6.48
C ALA A 177 19.76 32.12 -4.94
N GLU A 178 18.72 31.52 -4.33
CA GLU A 178 18.55 31.46 -2.86
C GLU A 178 19.11 30.17 -2.24
N ILE A 179 19.51 29.22 -3.08
CA ILE A 179 20.22 28.03 -2.64
C ILE A 179 21.66 28.47 -2.36
N SER A 180 22.05 28.49 -1.08
CA SER A 180 23.39 28.89 -0.69
C SER A 180 24.44 28.17 -1.56
N PRO A 181 25.44 28.86 -2.12
CA PRO A 181 26.48 28.22 -2.95
C PRO A 181 27.30 27.18 -2.17
N PHE A 182 27.14 27.14 -0.85
CA PHE A 182 27.76 26.18 0.07
C PHE A 182 26.90 24.94 0.37
N SER A 183 25.64 24.85 -0.10
CA SER A 183 24.88 23.60 -0.05
C SER A 183 25.33 22.70 -1.20
N ILE A 184 26.48 22.05 -0.99
CA ILE A 184 27.15 21.13 -1.93
C ILE A 184 26.28 19.92 -2.34
N TYR A 185 25.10 19.74 -1.75
CA TYR A 185 24.21 18.61 -2.01
C TYR A 185 22.92 19.00 -2.75
N LYS A 186 22.97 18.95 -4.09
CA LYS A 186 21.80 18.99 -5.00
C LYS A 186 20.73 17.92 -4.70
N GLY A 187 21.06 16.87 -3.95
CA GLY A 187 20.12 15.80 -3.60
C GLY A 187 19.06 16.20 -2.56
N GLY A 188 19.38 17.15 -1.66
CA GLY A 188 18.49 17.50 -0.56
C GLY A 188 17.40 18.51 -0.89
N THR A 189 17.64 19.38 -1.87
CA THR A 189 16.65 20.35 -2.37
C THR A 189 15.50 19.66 -3.11
N MET A 190 15.71 18.45 -3.66
CA MET A 190 14.67 17.72 -4.39
C MET A 190 13.55 17.16 -3.52
N LEU A 191 13.83 16.84 -2.25
CA LEU A 191 12.78 16.37 -1.33
C LEU A 191 11.74 17.45 -1.02
N GLN A 192 12.11 18.74 -1.08
CA GLN A 192 11.20 19.87 -0.86
C GLN A 192 10.51 20.37 -2.13
N LEU A 193 11.04 20.05 -3.32
CA LEU A 193 10.49 20.51 -4.61
C LEU A 193 9.20 19.76 -5.02
N GLU A 194 8.97 18.55 -4.52
CA GLU A 194 7.74 17.80 -4.79
C GLU A 194 6.78 17.84 -3.61
N ALA A 195 5.48 17.98 -3.90
CA ALA A 195 4.42 17.83 -2.90
C ALA A 195 4.52 16.47 -2.17
N SER A 196 3.87 16.37 -1.01
CA SER A 196 3.92 15.15 -0.20
C SER A 196 3.38 13.90 -0.92
N TYR A 197 2.46 14.07 -1.89
CA TYR A 197 1.77 12.98 -2.62
C TYR A 197 1.39 11.81 -1.69
N LYS A 198 0.97 12.16 -0.46
CA LYS A 198 0.78 11.24 0.67
C LYS A 198 -0.01 10.00 0.27
N PHE A 199 -1.13 10.20 -0.40
CA PHE A 199 -2.01 9.11 -0.82
C PHE A 199 -1.32 8.12 -1.76
N LYS A 200 -0.61 8.60 -2.80
CA LYS A 200 0.09 7.72 -3.76
C LYS A 200 1.23 6.93 -3.11
N MET A 201 1.94 7.54 -2.16
CA MET A 201 3.02 6.86 -1.45
C MET A 201 2.48 5.83 -0.46
N MET A 202 1.43 6.16 0.30
CA MET A 202 0.80 5.21 1.22
C MET A 202 0.09 4.07 0.47
N LEU A 203 -0.44 4.30 -0.73
CA LEU A 203 -0.95 3.22 -1.59
C LEU A 203 0.12 2.15 -1.91
N CYS A 204 1.40 2.50 -1.89
CA CYS A 204 2.47 1.53 -2.11
C CYS A 204 2.60 0.51 -0.96
N ALA A 205 2.01 0.78 0.21
CA ALA A 205 1.97 -0.17 1.30
C ALA A 205 1.01 -1.35 1.07
N PHE A 206 0.12 -1.26 0.07
CA PHE A 206 -0.80 -2.33 -0.31
C PHE A 206 -0.24 -3.30 -1.35
N THR A 207 1.04 -3.16 -1.72
CA THR A 207 1.77 -4.13 -2.57
C THR A 207 1.55 -5.61 -2.19
N PRO A 208 1.44 -6.01 -0.90
CA PRO A 208 1.16 -7.39 -0.52
C PRO A 208 -0.10 -7.96 -1.17
N PHE A 209 -1.14 -7.14 -1.41
CA PHE A 209 -2.36 -7.60 -2.06
C PHE A 209 -2.13 -8.09 -3.50
N LEU A 210 -1.05 -7.69 -4.18
CA LEU A 210 -0.71 -8.26 -5.47
C LEU A 210 -0.34 -9.74 -5.36
N LEU A 211 0.50 -10.09 -4.39
CA LEU A 211 0.90 -11.47 -4.17
C LEU A 211 -0.28 -12.29 -3.64
N ILE A 212 -0.99 -11.74 -2.67
CA ILE A 212 -2.10 -12.43 -2.01
C ILE A 212 -3.25 -12.66 -2.98
N ASN A 213 -3.66 -11.66 -3.76
CA ASN A 213 -4.73 -11.87 -4.75
C ASN A 213 -4.32 -12.85 -5.84
N ALA A 214 -3.04 -12.92 -6.22
CA ALA A 214 -2.54 -13.95 -7.14
C ALA A 214 -2.62 -15.35 -6.51
N ILE A 215 -2.21 -15.51 -5.26
CA ILE A 215 -2.34 -16.77 -4.51
C ILE A 215 -3.81 -17.17 -4.39
N LYS A 216 -4.70 -16.22 -4.06
CA LYS A 216 -6.14 -16.46 -3.98
C LYS A 216 -6.72 -16.90 -5.31
N ALA A 217 -6.31 -16.30 -6.43
CA ALA A 217 -6.76 -16.73 -7.75
C ALA A 217 -6.42 -18.20 -7.99
N LEU A 218 -5.22 -18.64 -7.59
CA LEU A 218 -4.81 -20.05 -7.68
C LEU A 218 -5.61 -20.96 -6.73
N ILE A 219 -5.85 -20.53 -5.49
CA ILE A 219 -6.66 -21.30 -4.53
C ILE A 219 -8.09 -21.44 -5.07
N VAL A 220 -8.69 -20.35 -5.55
CA VAL A 220 -10.04 -20.37 -6.11
C VAL A 220 -10.11 -21.30 -7.31
N LEU A 221 -9.11 -21.28 -8.20
CA LEU A 221 -9.05 -22.14 -9.37
C LEU A 221 -9.01 -23.64 -9.04
N ILE A 222 -8.42 -24.02 -7.90
CA ILE A 222 -8.17 -25.44 -7.56
C ILE A 222 -9.17 -25.98 -6.52
N ALA A 223 -9.58 -25.15 -5.56
CA ALA A 223 -10.20 -25.62 -4.32
C ALA A 223 -11.73 -25.53 -4.29
N PHE A 224 -12.37 -24.95 -5.30
CA PHE A 224 -13.82 -24.91 -5.40
C PHE A 224 -14.36 -26.16 -6.12
N PRO A 225 -15.55 -26.63 -5.75
CA PRO A 225 -16.21 -27.70 -6.47
C PRO A 225 -16.72 -27.19 -7.81
N THR A 226 -16.58 -28.01 -8.86
CA THR A 226 -17.23 -27.78 -10.16
C THR A 226 -18.71 -28.13 -10.05
N VAL A 227 -19.58 -27.27 -10.56
CA VAL A 227 -21.04 -27.49 -10.54
C VAL A 227 -21.61 -27.34 -11.95
N ASP A 228 -22.44 -28.31 -12.33
CA ASP A 228 -23.09 -28.34 -13.63
C ASP A 228 -24.30 -27.40 -13.65
N VAL A 229 -24.34 -26.48 -14.61
CA VAL A 229 -25.46 -25.55 -14.82
C VAL A 229 -26.24 -26.01 -16.06
N PRO A 230 -27.43 -26.64 -15.89
CA PRO A 230 -28.13 -27.30 -16.98
C PRO A 230 -28.74 -26.34 -18.03
N SER A 231 -28.96 -25.07 -17.71
CA SER A 231 -29.41 -24.07 -18.69
C SER A 231 -28.95 -22.65 -18.37
N VAL A 232 -28.55 -21.92 -19.42
CA VAL A 232 -28.18 -20.50 -19.37
C VAL A 232 -29.41 -19.66 -19.02
N GLY A 233 -29.52 -19.21 -17.76
CA GLY A 233 -30.57 -18.28 -17.31
C GLY A 233 -31.25 -18.64 -15.98
N THR A 234 -31.07 -19.86 -15.50
CA THR A 234 -31.58 -20.30 -14.19
C THR A 234 -30.40 -20.70 -13.31
N PHE A 235 -29.88 -19.74 -12.54
CA PHE A 235 -29.03 -20.07 -11.40
C PHE A 235 -29.95 -20.56 -10.28
N ASP A 236 -30.03 -21.88 -10.12
CA ASP A 236 -30.73 -22.46 -8.98
C ASP A 236 -29.96 -22.08 -7.70
N ALA A 237 -30.68 -21.71 -6.64
CA ALA A 237 -30.08 -21.32 -5.37
C ALA A 237 -29.19 -22.44 -4.81
N ILE A 238 -29.61 -23.69 -5.02
CA ILE A 238 -28.90 -24.90 -4.60
C ILE A 238 -27.48 -24.98 -5.20
N VAL A 239 -27.31 -24.52 -6.45
CA VAL A 239 -26.00 -24.51 -7.14
C VAL A 239 -25.07 -23.46 -6.54
N LEU A 240 -25.61 -22.30 -6.16
CA LEU A 240 -24.83 -21.25 -5.51
C LEU A 240 -24.47 -21.65 -4.08
N ASP A 241 -25.39 -22.26 -3.33
CA ASP A 241 -25.15 -22.73 -1.96
C ASP A 241 -23.98 -23.73 -1.90
N GLN A 242 -23.88 -24.67 -2.84
CA GLN A 242 -22.77 -25.64 -2.89
C GLN A 242 -21.39 -24.98 -3.03
N ILE A 243 -21.30 -23.85 -3.73
CA ILE A 243 -20.06 -23.11 -3.95
C ILE A 243 -19.80 -22.15 -2.78
N PHE A 244 -20.84 -21.54 -2.21
CA PHE A 244 -20.70 -20.60 -1.09
C PHE A 244 -20.47 -21.28 0.26
N ASP A 245 -20.90 -22.53 0.44
CA ASP A 245 -20.66 -23.34 1.66
C ASP A 245 -19.25 -23.97 1.68
N SER A 246 -18.42 -23.71 0.67
CA SER A 246 -17.06 -24.25 0.61
C SER A 246 -16.17 -23.67 1.71
N GLY A 247 -15.54 -24.55 2.50
CA GLY A 247 -14.55 -24.17 3.51
C GLY A 247 -13.31 -23.45 2.94
N SER A 248 -13.14 -23.45 1.61
CA SER A 248 -12.12 -22.67 0.90
C SER A 248 -12.26 -21.17 1.16
N TRP A 249 -13.47 -20.65 1.38
CA TRP A 249 -13.68 -19.25 1.73
C TRP A 249 -12.98 -18.85 3.04
N ALA A 250 -13.08 -19.68 4.08
CA ALA A 250 -12.43 -19.41 5.36
C ALA A 250 -10.90 -19.30 5.21
N ILE A 251 -10.29 -20.10 4.32
CA ILE A 251 -8.85 -20.01 4.03
C ILE A 251 -8.51 -18.66 3.37
N LEU A 252 -9.30 -18.23 2.38
CA LEU A 252 -9.11 -16.94 1.71
C LEU A 252 -9.25 -15.77 2.70
N ASP A 253 -10.17 -15.89 3.66
CA ASP A 253 -10.45 -14.89 4.70
C ASP A 253 -9.30 -14.78 5.70
N VAL A 254 -8.74 -15.91 6.14
CA VAL A 254 -7.58 -15.93 7.04
C VAL A 254 -6.36 -15.30 6.40
N ILE A 255 -6.11 -15.59 5.11
CA ILE A 255 -4.98 -15.00 4.37
C ILE A 255 -5.13 -13.47 4.28
N ASP A 256 -6.35 -12.97 4.02
CA ASP A 256 -6.62 -11.52 4.06
C ASP A 256 -6.35 -10.92 5.43
N ALA A 257 -6.89 -11.55 6.49
CA ALA A 257 -6.77 -11.05 7.85
C ALA A 257 -5.30 -10.94 8.26
N ILE A 258 -4.47 -11.94 7.97
CA ILE A 258 -3.02 -11.92 8.25
C ILE A 258 -2.33 -10.79 7.46
N THR A 259 -2.70 -10.62 6.19
CA THR A 259 -2.11 -9.57 5.34
C THR A 259 -2.40 -8.17 5.88
N ILE A 260 -3.63 -7.94 6.33
CA ILE A 260 -4.08 -6.68 6.91
C ILE A 260 -3.51 -6.45 8.31
N ALA A 261 -3.39 -7.50 9.12
CA ALA A 261 -2.92 -7.41 10.51
C ALA A 261 -1.40 -7.24 10.62
N VAL A 262 -0.63 -7.84 9.70
CA VAL A 262 0.83 -7.91 9.82
C VAL A 262 1.54 -7.17 8.69
N TRP A 263 1.28 -7.54 7.43
CA TRP A 263 2.13 -7.09 6.32
C TRP A 263 1.86 -5.63 5.94
N VAL A 264 0.59 -5.25 5.78
CA VAL A 264 0.21 -3.88 5.44
C VAL A 264 0.69 -2.88 6.51
N PRO A 265 0.52 -3.11 7.83
CA PRO A 265 1.04 -2.23 8.87
C PRO A 265 2.56 -2.04 8.84
N ILE A 266 3.33 -3.09 8.55
CA ILE A 266 4.79 -2.98 8.42
C ILE A 266 5.17 -2.04 7.27
N LEU A 267 4.59 -2.24 6.08
CA LEU A 267 4.89 -1.37 4.94
C LEU A 267 4.33 0.05 5.13
N MET A 268 3.18 0.17 5.78
CA MET A 268 2.58 1.47 6.10
C MET A 268 3.45 2.26 7.07
N THR A 269 4.05 1.59 8.06
CA THR A 269 5.03 2.17 8.97
C THR A 269 6.21 2.74 8.20
N LEU A 270 6.77 1.96 7.26
CA LEU A 270 7.88 2.41 6.43
C LEU A 270 7.48 3.62 5.58
N ALA A 271 6.31 3.60 4.94
CA ALA A 271 5.80 4.71 4.14
C ALA A 271 5.69 6.00 4.97
N ILE A 272 5.05 5.92 6.14
CA ILE A 272 4.83 7.06 7.04
C ILE A 272 6.15 7.57 7.61
N ARG A 273 7.06 6.67 7.98
CA ARG A 273 8.39 6.99 8.48
C ARG A 273 9.19 7.76 7.43
N GLU A 274 9.26 7.25 6.21
CA GLU A 274 10.01 7.91 5.12
C GLU A 274 9.40 9.27 4.78
N LEU A 275 8.07 9.40 4.83
CA LEU A 275 7.36 10.66 4.60
C LEU A 275 7.59 11.72 5.70
N SER A 276 7.63 11.31 6.97
CA SER A 276 7.66 12.24 8.12
C SER A 276 8.97 12.30 8.88
N ASN A 277 9.99 11.54 8.46
CA ASN A 277 11.28 11.40 9.15
C ASN A 277 11.12 11.11 10.66
N SER A 278 10.09 10.32 11.00
CA SER A 278 9.68 10.05 12.37
C SER A 278 10.30 8.77 12.93
N SER A 279 10.00 8.50 14.20
CA SER A 279 10.36 7.27 14.90
C SER A 279 9.65 6.07 14.28
N THR A 280 10.40 5.01 13.94
CA THR A 280 9.84 3.77 13.41
C THR A 280 8.96 3.11 14.47
N THR A 281 9.45 3.04 15.72
CA THR A 281 8.71 2.39 16.83
C THR A 281 7.39 3.09 17.15
N ARG A 282 7.38 4.42 17.25
CA ARG A 282 6.16 5.19 17.56
C ARG A 282 5.10 5.08 16.47
N VAL A 283 5.49 4.87 15.21
CA VAL A 283 4.55 4.65 14.10
C VAL A 283 4.12 3.18 14.01
N LEU A 284 5.00 2.23 14.31
CA LEU A 284 4.72 0.81 14.21
C LEU A 284 3.62 0.35 15.17
N VAL A 285 3.67 0.79 16.43
CA VAL A 285 2.69 0.40 17.46
C VAL A 285 1.25 0.74 17.04
N PRO A 286 0.89 2.00 16.73
CA PRO A 286 -0.47 2.34 16.34
C PRO A 286 -0.88 1.72 15.00
N THR A 287 0.04 1.54 14.05
CA THR A 287 -0.30 0.88 12.77
C THR A 287 -0.59 -0.60 12.95
N ILE A 288 0.15 -1.33 13.79
CA ILE A 288 -0.17 -2.72 14.12
C ILE A 288 -1.52 -2.81 14.83
N ILE A 289 -1.77 -1.95 15.84
CA ILE A 289 -3.05 -1.95 16.56
C ILE A 289 -4.22 -1.72 15.60
N ILE A 290 -4.13 -0.72 14.72
CA ILE A 290 -5.16 -0.45 13.70
C ILE A 290 -5.32 -1.64 12.75
N GLY A 291 -4.21 -2.21 12.26
CA GLY A 291 -4.23 -3.35 11.35
C GLY A 291 -4.94 -4.56 11.97
N VAL A 292 -4.62 -4.89 13.22
CA VAL A 292 -5.25 -6.00 13.97
C VAL A 292 -6.74 -5.72 14.19
N LEU A 293 -7.12 -4.52 14.63
CA LEU A 293 -8.53 -4.17 14.85
C LEU A 293 -9.35 -4.25 13.56
N VAL A 294 -8.81 -3.74 12.46
CA VAL A 294 -9.44 -3.82 11.14
C VAL A 294 -9.54 -5.29 10.70
N ALA A 295 -8.47 -6.08 10.84
CA ALA A 295 -8.49 -7.48 10.47
C ALA A 295 -9.55 -8.26 11.24
N ILE A 296 -9.68 -8.03 12.55
CA ILE A 296 -10.73 -8.61 13.39
C ILE A 296 -12.12 -8.21 12.90
N LEU A 297 -12.34 -6.90 12.67
CA LEU A 297 -13.63 -6.39 12.20
C LEU A 297 -14.02 -6.98 10.83
N PHE A 298 -13.08 -7.05 9.89
CA PHE A 298 -13.33 -7.65 8.58
C PHE A 298 -13.51 -9.16 8.64
N TYR A 299 -12.81 -9.84 9.54
CA TYR A 299 -12.98 -11.27 9.76
C TYR A 299 -14.39 -11.58 10.28
N PHE A 300 -14.88 -10.83 11.27
CA PHE A 300 -16.23 -11.05 11.84
C PHE A 300 -17.39 -10.54 10.99
N LEU A 301 -17.17 -9.60 10.07
CA LEU A 301 -18.20 -9.12 9.15
C LEU A 301 -18.46 -10.09 7.98
N ARG A 302 -17.65 -11.14 7.81
CA ARG A 302 -17.85 -12.10 6.71
C ARG A 302 -18.83 -13.21 7.11
N PRO A 303 -19.85 -13.49 6.27
CA PRO A 303 -20.88 -14.48 6.58
C PRO A 303 -20.36 -15.92 6.61
N THR A 304 -19.24 -16.19 5.95
CA THR A 304 -18.60 -17.50 5.73
C THR A 304 -18.13 -18.24 6.99
N LEU A 305 -18.20 -17.62 8.17
CA LEU A 305 -17.74 -18.21 9.43
C LEU A 305 -18.87 -18.59 10.39
N PHE A 306 -20.09 -18.12 10.14
CA PHE A 306 -21.23 -18.35 11.04
C PHE A 306 -22.22 -19.42 10.55
N GLY A 307 -21.88 -20.13 9.47
CA GLY A 307 -22.73 -21.17 8.87
C GLY A 307 -23.19 -20.71 7.51
#